data_AF-A0A1G8BH30-F1
#
_entry.id   AF-A0A1G8BH30-F1
#
_cell.length_a   1.000
_cell.length_b   1.000
_cell.length_c   1.000
_cell.angle_alpha   90.00
_cell.angle_beta   90.00
_cell.angle_gamma   90.00
#
_symmetry.space_group_name_H-M   'P 1'
#
loop_
_entity.id
_entity.type
_entity.pdbx_description
1 polymer ?
#
loop_
_entity_poly.entity_id
_entity_poly.type
_entity_poly.pdbx_seq_one_letter_code
_entity_poly.pdbx_strand_id
1 'polypeptide(L)'
;MRRLTPAITSGITVAGLAAGAWALGGGVAAADPVPPGTYDGSTDVPGGELIWEGKTFGEGTVSNNFVFGFNGLPGTTTYEDGETIIDYTPSGLGFLQDRITEGPDGVYNGTVYVYDRQVAEFGLTPVETDPAETID
;
A
#
# COMPACT_ATOMS: atom_id res chain seq x y z
N MET A 1 20.14 26.35 -48.46
CA MET A 1 19.96 24.95 -48.02
C MET A 1 19.70 24.96 -46.51
N ARG A 2 18.44 24.87 -46.09
CA ARG A 2 18.00 24.88 -44.69
C ARG A 2 17.68 23.44 -44.30
N ARG A 3 18.34 22.92 -43.26
CA ARG A 3 18.09 21.57 -42.74
C ARG A 3 16.78 21.59 -41.94
N LEU A 4 15.85 20.72 -42.32
CA LEU A 4 14.64 20.39 -41.59
C LEU A 4 14.97 19.26 -40.60
N THR A 5 14.72 19.47 -39.32
CA THR A 5 14.78 18.41 -38.30
C THR A 5 13.36 17.92 -38.05
N PRO A 6 13.04 16.62 -38.21
CA PRO A 6 11.78 16.08 -37.72
C PRO A 6 11.97 15.72 -36.24
N ALA A 7 11.26 16.41 -35.35
CA ALA A 7 11.08 15.93 -33.98
C ALA A 7 9.92 14.94 -33.98
N ILE A 8 10.23 13.70 -33.61
CA ILE A 8 9.32 12.58 -33.57
C ILE A 8 8.32 12.79 -32.44
N THR A 9 7.04 12.78 -32.81
CA THR A 9 5.87 12.65 -31.94
C THR A 9 6.00 11.41 -31.06
N SER A 10 5.83 11.58 -29.76
CA SER A 10 5.36 10.53 -28.86
C SER A 10 4.49 11.19 -27.80
N GLY A 11 3.23 11.43 -28.17
CA GLY A 11 2.20 11.86 -27.23
C GLY A 11 1.82 10.66 -26.37
N ILE A 12 2.04 10.76 -25.06
CA ILE A 12 1.50 9.81 -24.09
C ILE A 12 -0.02 10.00 -24.09
N THR A 13 -0.74 9.00 -24.57
CA THR A 13 -2.20 8.93 -24.47
C THR A 13 -2.55 8.65 -23.02
N VAL A 14 -2.85 9.70 -22.25
CA VAL A 14 -3.50 9.52 -20.94
C VAL A 14 -4.94 9.14 -21.20
N ALA A 15 -5.25 7.85 -21.03
CA ALA A 15 -6.63 7.39 -20.93
C ALA A 15 -7.20 7.92 -19.62
N GLY A 16 -7.79 9.13 -19.68
CA GLY A 16 -8.48 9.74 -18.57
C GLY A 16 -9.76 8.97 -18.24
N LEU A 17 -9.73 8.23 -17.13
CA LEU A 17 -10.95 7.82 -16.46
C LEU A 17 -11.56 9.07 -15.82
N ALA A 18 -12.71 9.47 -16.35
CA ALA A 18 -13.49 10.60 -15.88
C ALA A 18 -14.05 10.31 -14.47
N ALA A 19 -13.39 10.84 -13.44
CA ALA A 19 -14.03 11.05 -12.13
C ALA A 19 -14.55 12.50 -12.09
N GLY A 20 -15.85 12.62 -11.82
CA GLY A 20 -16.62 13.85 -11.93
C GLY A 20 -16.05 15.04 -11.15
N ALA A 21 -16.20 16.21 -11.76
CA ALA A 21 -15.83 17.49 -11.20
C ALA A 21 -16.59 17.82 -9.91
N TRP A 22 -15.85 18.20 -8.85
CA TRP A 22 -16.31 19.15 -7.84
C TRP A 22 -15.17 20.11 -7.44
N ALA A 23 -15.40 21.38 -7.78
CA ALA A 23 -14.97 22.65 -7.19
C ALA A 23 -13.73 22.75 -6.25
N LEU A 24 -12.78 23.58 -6.70
CA LEU A 24 -12.14 24.71 -5.98
C LEU A 24 -11.76 24.53 -4.50
N GLY A 25 -10.48 24.24 -4.27
CA GLY A 25 -9.79 24.49 -3.01
C GLY A 25 -8.35 24.00 -3.13
N GLY A 26 -7.37 24.87 -2.92
CA GLY A 26 -5.97 24.47 -2.83
C GLY A 26 -5.76 23.62 -1.58
N GLY A 27 -6.12 22.35 -1.65
CA GLY A 27 -5.75 21.34 -0.68
C GLY A 27 -4.43 20.73 -1.14
N VAL A 28 -3.49 20.59 -0.20
CA VAL A 28 -2.45 19.57 -0.31
C VAL A 28 -3.16 18.27 -0.73
N ALA A 29 -2.68 17.62 -1.79
CA ALA A 29 -3.22 16.32 -2.17
C ALA A 29 -3.21 15.45 -0.91
N ALA A 30 -4.38 14.95 -0.50
CA ALA A 30 -4.42 13.92 0.52
C ALA A 30 -3.53 12.79 0.02
N ALA A 31 -2.65 12.26 0.86
CA ALA A 31 -2.00 11.01 0.54
C ALA A 31 -3.10 9.96 0.33
N ASP A 32 -2.88 9.02 -0.58
CA ASP A 32 -3.90 8.02 -0.88
C ASP A 32 -3.85 6.89 0.18
N PRO A 33 -4.97 6.23 0.49
CA PRO A 33 -4.96 5.01 1.30
C PRO A 33 -4.05 3.96 0.64
N VAL A 34 -3.49 3.03 1.43
CA VAL A 34 -2.70 1.93 0.86
C VAL A 34 -3.52 1.23 -0.24
N PRO A 35 -3.06 1.25 -1.50
CA PRO A 35 -3.82 0.66 -2.61
C PRO A 35 -4.00 -0.85 -2.45
N PRO A 36 -5.08 -1.42 -2.99
CA PRO A 36 -5.23 -2.87 -3.07
C PRO A 36 -4.02 -3.52 -3.76
N GLY A 37 -3.55 -4.64 -3.23
CA GLY A 37 -2.36 -5.33 -3.74
C GLY A 37 -1.65 -6.16 -2.67
N THR A 38 -0.65 -6.93 -3.11
CA THR A 38 0.24 -7.69 -2.24
C THR A 38 1.54 -6.92 -2.05
N TYR A 39 2.03 -6.90 -0.81
CA TYR A 39 3.22 -6.17 -0.41
C TYR A 39 4.16 -7.09 0.37
N ASP A 40 5.45 -7.03 0.02
CA ASP A 40 6.52 -7.68 0.75
C ASP A 40 6.82 -6.90 2.04
N GLY A 41 6.93 -7.63 3.15
CA GLY A 41 7.16 -7.09 4.47
C GLY A 41 8.64 -7.07 4.88
N SER A 42 9.02 -6.04 5.63
CA SER A 42 10.25 -6.02 6.43
C SER A 42 9.93 -5.55 7.85
N THR A 43 10.64 -6.01 8.88
CA THR A 43 10.32 -5.64 10.27
C THR A 43 11.55 -5.54 11.14
N ASP A 44 11.49 -4.68 12.16
CA ASP A 44 12.52 -4.54 13.19
C ASP A 44 12.47 -5.62 14.28
N VAL A 45 11.41 -6.44 14.30
CA VAL A 45 11.24 -7.52 15.27
C VAL A 45 12.26 -8.65 14.99
N PRO A 46 13.15 -9.00 15.94
CA PRO A 46 14.13 -10.05 15.73
C PRO A 46 13.50 -11.39 15.34
N GLY A 47 13.85 -11.89 14.15
CA GLY A 47 13.31 -13.14 13.60
C GLY A 47 11.88 -13.04 13.06
N GLY A 48 11.26 -11.85 13.04
CA GLY A 48 9.90 -11.64 12.52
C GLY A 48 9.77 -12.00 11.04
N GLU A 49 10.79 -11.69 10.24
CA GLU A 49 10.86 -11.99 8.80
C GLU A 49 10.92 -13.50 8.49
N LEU A 50 11.19 -14.36 9.49
CA LEU A 50 11.14 -15.81 9.31
C LEU A 50 9.71 -16.37 9.26
N ILE A 51 8.72 -15.55 9.67
CA ILE A 51 7.35 -15.98 9.86
C ILE A 51 6.39 -15.08 9.10
N TRP A 52 6.62 -13.76 9.11
CA TRP A 52 5.79 -12.76 8.47
C TRP A 52 6.42 -12.30 7.15
N GLU A 53 5.62 -12.36 6.07
CA GLU A 53 6.07 -12.08 4.70
C GLU A 53 5.53 -10.76 4.16
N GLY A 54 4.62 -10.10 4.89
CA GLY A 54 4.01 -8.84 4.46
C GLY A 54 2.50 -8.86 4.58
N LYS A 55 1.82 -8.16 3.68
CA LYS A 55 0.37 -7.97 3.75
C LYS A 55 -0.28 -7.95 2.37
N THR A 56 -1.54 -8.36 2.32
CA THR A 56 -2.40 -8.25 1.13
C THR A 56 -3.59 -7.36 1.46
N PHE A 57 -3.73 -6.26 0.73
CA PHE A 57 -4.80 -5.29 0.88
C PHE A 57 -5.91 -5.52 -0.15
N GLY A 58 -7.15 -5.48 0.31
CA GLY A 58 -8.36 -5.42 -0.51
C GLY A 58 -9.14 -4.14 -0.23
N GLU A 59 -10.35 -4.04 -0.78
CA GLU A 59 -11.25 -2.91 -0.51
C GLU A 59 -11.70 -2.94 0.97
N GLY A 60 -11.14 -2.07 1.80
CA GLY A 60 -11.48 -1.96 3.23
C GLY A 60 -11.00 -3.13 4.11
N THR A 61 -10.18 -4.02 3.57
CA THR A 61 -9.71 -5.23 4.26
C THR A 61 -8.22 -5.45 4.05
N VAL A 62 -7.62 -6.20 4.96
CA VAL A 62 -6.21 -6.60 4.86
C VAL A 62 -6.04 -7.98 5.47
N SER A 63 -5.07 -8.74 4.97
CA SER A 63 -4.58 -9.96 5.58
C SER A 63 -3.08 -9.88 5.75
N ASN A 64 -2.56 -10.28 6.91
CA ASN A 64 -1.12 -10.55 7.03
C ASN A 64 -0.78 -11.85 6.31
N ASN A 65 0.34 -11.81 5.60
CA ASN A 65 0.92 -12.97 4.93
C ASN A 65 1.97 -13.57 5.85
N PHE A 66 1.89 -14.88 6.04
CA PHE A 66 2.83 -15.63 6.85
C PHE A 66 3.31 -16.85 6.07
N VAL A 67 4.48 -17.35 6.44
CA VAL A 67 5.03 -18.59 5.90
C VAL A 67 4.04 -19.76 6.03
N PHE A 68 4.15 -20.72 5.12
CA PHE A 68 3.23 -21.85 4.96
C PHE A 68 2.70 -22.47 6.26
N GLY A 69 1.39 -22.61 6.35
CA GLY A 69 0.70 -23.27 7.46
C GLY A 69 0.08 -22.33 8.48
N PHE A 70 0.34 -21.02 8.40
CA PHE A 70 -0.39 -20.00 9.14
C PHE A 70 -1.48 -19.39 8.26
N ASN A 71 -2.73 -19.48 8.71
CA ASN A 71 -3.80 -18.69 8.12
C ASN A 71 -3.50 -17.22 8.42
N GLY A 72 -3.60 -16.36 7.40
CA GLY A 72 -3.37 -14.92 7.55
C GLY A 72 -4.21 -14.32 8.68
N LEU A 73 -3.72 -13.23 9.28
CA LEU A 73 -4.46 -12.47 10.28
C LEU A 73 -5.28 -11.38 9.57
N PRO A 74 -6.61 -11.55 9.41
CA PRO A 74 -7.46 -10.56 8.77
C PRO A 74 -7.69 -9.33 9.65
N GLY A 75 -7.79 -8.17 9.01
CA GLY A 75 -8.18 -6.90 9.61
C GLY A 75 -9.02 -6.07 8.66
N THR A 76 -9.57 -4.97 9.18
CA THR A 76 -10.24 -3.93 8.40
C THR A 76 -9.36 -2.71 8.29
N THR A 77 -9.42 -2.04 7.14
CA THR A 77 -8.66 -0.81 6.88
C THR A 77 -9.56 0.41 6.92
N THR A 78 -9.05 1.48 7.51
CA THR A 78 -9.64 2.83 7.47
C THR A 78 -8.52 3.81 7.14
N TYR A 79 -8.88 4.98 6.60
CA TYR A 79 -7.91 6.03 6.28
C TYR A 79 -8.28 7.31 7.02
N GLU A 80 -7.42 7.72 7.94
CA GLU A 80 -7.64 8.85 8.84
C GLU A 80 -6.31 9.59 9.05
N ASP A 81 -6.35 10.92 9.05
CA ASP A 81 -5.21 11.77 9.38
C ASP A 81 -3.89 11.50 8.63
N GLY A 82 -3.98 11.05 7.37
CA GLY A 82 -2.80 10.74 6.56
C GLY A 82 -2.32 9.29 6.66
N GLU A 83 -2.95 8.48 7.49
CA GLU A 83 -2.54 7.12 7.82
C GLU A 83 -3.60 6.10 7.38
N THR A 84 -3.15 4.96 6.87
CA THR A 84 -4.00 3.77 6.82
C THR A 84 -3.92 3.07 8.18
N ILE A 85 -5.08 2.94 8.83
CA ILE A 85 -5.23 2.27 10.11
C ILE A 85 -5.78 0.87 9.89
N ILE A 86 -5.12 -0.15 10.44
CA ILE A 86 -5.58 -1.54 10.42
C ILE A 86 -6.14 -1.90 11.80
N ASP A 87 -7.40 -2.32 11.86
CA ASP A 87 -8.04 -2.89 13.04
C ASP A 87 -8.13 -4.42 12.92
N TYR A 88 -7.56 -5.13 13.89
CA TYR A 88 -7.56 -6.59 13.96
C TYR A 88 -8.67 -7.20 14.83
N THR A 89 -9.70 -6.42 15.18
CA THR A 89 -10.93 -6.91 15.82
C THR A 89 -11.58 -8.09 15.08
N PRO A 90 -11.62 -8.16 13.73
CA PRO A 90 -12.11 -9.35 13.02
C PRO A 90 -11.35 -10.65 13.36
N SER A 91 -10.08 -10.54 13.77
CA SER A 91 -9.23 -11.64 14.24
C SER A 91 -9.36 -11.91 15.74
N GLY A 92 -10.22 -11.19 16.46
CA GLY A 92 -10.28 -11.23 17.92
C GLY A 92 -9.13 -10.52 18.62
N LEU A 93 -8.35 -9.71 17.88
CA LEU A 93 -7.17 -8.99 18.37
C LEU A 93 -7.44 -7.47 18.42
N GLY A 94 -8.59 -7.04 18.96
CA GLY A 94 -8.97 -5.62 19.02
C GLY A 94 -8.07 -4.73 19.91
N PHE A 95 -7.04 -5.30 20.53
CA PHE A 95 -5.98 -4.56 21.21
C PHE A 95 -4.80 -4.20 20.29
N LEU A 96 -4.77 -4.77 19.09
CA LEU A 96 -3.70 -4.64 18.11
C LEU A 96 -4.17 -3.74 16.98
N GLN A 97 -3.34 -2.76 16.62
CA GLN A 97 -3.57 -1.86 15.51
C GLN A 97 -2.26 -1.63 14.77
N ASP A 98 -2.31 -1.51 13.44
CA ASP A 98 -1.20 -0.96 12.68
C ASP A 98 -1.57 0.42 12.15
N ARG A 99 -0.59 1.31 12.08
CA ARG A 99 -0.71 2.61 11.42
C ARG A 99 0.34 2.74 10.34
N ILE A 100 -0.09 3.05 9.13
CA ILE A 100 0.74 3.00 7.94
C ILE A 100 0.71 4.37 7.25
N THR A 101 1.90 4.90 6.99
CA THR A 101 2.11 6.12 6.23
C THR A 101 2.78 5.80 4.90
N GLU A 102 2.40 6.52 3.85
CA GLU A 102 3.11 6.47 2.58
C GLU A 102 4.49 7.11 2.73
N GLY A 103 5.52 6.38 2.33
CA GLY A 103 6.90 6.84 2.23
C GLY A 103 7.29 7.15 0.78
N PRO A 104 8.55 7.52 0.55
CA PRO A 104 9.05 7.78 -0.80
C PRO A 104 9.00 6.51 -1.67
N ASP A 105 8.88 6.73 -2.99
CA ASP A 105 8.98 5.69 -4.03
C ASP A 105 7.96 4.53 -3.88
N GLY A 106 6.79 4.81 -3.28
CA GLY A 106 5.72 3.83 -3.12
C GLY A 106 5.98 2.78 -2.02
N VAL A 107 7.00 3.00 -1.19
CA VAL A 107 7.26 2.21 0.02
C VAL A 107 6.39 2.74 1.16
N TYR A 108 5.80 1.87 1.96
CA TYR A 108 4.98 2.27 3.10
C TYR A 108 5.67 1.94 4.42
N ASN A 109 5.58 2.86 5.38
CA ASN A 109 6.13 2.72 6.72
C ASN A 109 4.98 2.44 7.69
N GLY A 110 5.06 1.29 8.36
CA GLY A 110 4.09 0.82 9.32
C GLY A 110 4.63 0.84 10.74
N THR A 111 3.74 1.10 11.68
CA THR A 111 4.00 1.01 13.13
C THR A 111 2.93 0.13 13.77
N VAL A 112 3.37 -0.77 14.65
CA VAL A 112 2.48 -1.69 15.38
C VAL A 112 2.19 -1.12 16.75
N TYR A 113 0.91 -1.04 17.11
CA TYR A 113 0.41 -0.60 18.39
C TYR A 113 -0.29 -1.72 19.14
N VAL A 114 0.05 -1.88 20.42
CA VAL A 114 -0.64 -2.76 21.37
C VAL A 114 -1.17 -1.89 22.51
N TYR A 115 -2.49 -1.79 22.64
CA TYR A 115 -3.14 -0.87 23.59
C TYR A 115 -2.59 0.57 23.49
N ASP A 116 -2.57 1.14 22.27
CA ASP A 116 -2.07 2.49 21.96
C ASP A 116 -0.58 2.73 22.25
N ARG A 117 0.18 1.68 22.56
CA ARG A 117 1.63 1.75 22.71
C ARG A 117 2.31 1.19 21.46
N GLN A 118 3.15 1.98 20.82
CA GLN A 118 4.02 1.50 19.75
C GLN A 118 4.96 0.41 20.29
N VAL A 119 5.04 -0.72 19.60
CA VAL A 119 5.86 -1.88 19.99
C VAL A 119 6.80 -2.37 18.90
N ALA A 120 6.57 -2.03 17.64
CA ALA A 120 7.40 -2.43 16.51
C ALA A 120 7.19 -1.50 15.31
N GLU A 121 8.10 -1.60 14.34
CA GLU A 121 8.03 -0.96 13.04
C GLU A 121 8.12 -2.01 11.92
N PHE A 122 7.50 -1.71 10.78
CA PHE A 122 7.58 -2.54 9.59
C PHE A 122 7.56 -1.71 8.31
N GLY A 123 8.17 -2.24 7.26
CA GLY A 123 8.07 -1.71 5.90
C GLY A 123 7.16 -2.57 5.04
N LEU A 124 6.54 -1.95 4.04
CA LEU A 124 5.82 -2.65 2.97
C LEU A 124 6.27 -2.12 1.62
N THR A 125 6.67 -3.02 0.73
CA THR A 125 7.02 -2.70 -0.66
C THR A 125 6.04 -3.42 -1.58
N PRO A 126 5.43 -2.74 -2.57
CA PRO A 126 4.56 -3.40 -3.53
C PRO A 126 5.30 -4.56 -4.22
N VAL A 127 4.68 -5.73 -4.30
CA VAL A 127 5.18 -6.81 -5.14
C VAL A 127 4.88 -6.42 -6.58
N GLU A 128 5.91 -6.21 -7.40
CA GLU A 128 5.72 -5.97 -8.83
C GLU A 128 5.02 -7.20 -9.45
N THR A 129 3.79 -7.03 -9.89
CA THR A 129 3.17 -7.98 -10.82
C THR A 129 3.82 -7.77 -12.18
N ASP A 130 4.66 -8.71 -12.60
CA ASP A 130 5.23 -8.72 -13.96
C ASP A 130 4.10 -8.63 -15.00
N PRO A 131 4.04 -7.58 -15.84
CA PRO A 131 3.00 -7.45 -16.86
C PRO A 131 3.15 -8.41 -18.05
N ALA A 132 4.01 -9.43 -17.99
CA ALA A 132 4.32 -10.30 -19.13
C ALA A 132 3.82 -11.75 -19.01
N GLU A 133 2.51 -11.98 -19.04
CA GLU A 133 1.92 -13.18 -19.66
C GLU A 133 0.64 -12.83 -20.42
N THR A 134 0.74 -11.91 -21.38
CA THR A 134 -0.19 -11.94 -22.52
C THR A 134 0.45 -12.85 -23.57
N ILE A 135 0.11 -14.14 -23.53
CA ILE A 135 0.42 -15.06 -24.63
C ILE A 135 -0.45 -14.64 -25.81
N ASP A 136 0.19 -14.14 -26.87
CA ASP A 136 -0.38 -13.84 -28.19
C ASP A 136 -0.73 -15.14 -28.95
#